data_AF-A0AAP3HEW2-F1
#
_entry.id   AF-A0AAP3HEW2-F1
#
_cell.length_a   1.000
_cell.length_b   1.000
_cell.length_c   1.000
_cell.angle_alpha   90.00
_cell.angle_beta   90.00
_cell.angle_gamma   90.00
#
_symmetry.space_group_name_H-M   'P 1'
#
loop_
_entity.id
_entity.type
_entity.pdbx_description
1 polymer ?
#
loop_
_entity_poly.entity_id
_entity_poly.type
_entity_poly.pdbx_seq_one_letter_code
_entity_poly.pdbx_strand_id
1 'polypeptide(L)'
;YPSLATNQDFVKALLYGGKLPSYKCTDSNKPMKCVAINVKGSQEISSKDALVSQVQAILQGVYENIKSGTALTPQQKGLIELTQPSVFQLISASAQQNIGIQSSYELAQSVATDLLAQYLANSLEVIRASLAGRDIGNAHEEKLFKNLQVAQQFVDNFNSESRARFNAALTTNQLVQNNVKQALNALNPILRQSYTGGAQ
;
A
#
# COMPACT_ATOMS: atom_id res chain seq x y z
N TYR A 1 -23.09 -8.05 14.50
CA TYR A 1 -23.09 -7.70 13.07
C TYR A 1 -22.05 -8.55 12.35
N PRO A 2 -22.24 -8.88 11.06
CA PRO A 2 -21.23 -9.62 10.31
C PRO A 2 -19.96 -8.77 10.18
N SER A 3 -18.80 -9.42 10.27
CA SER A 3 -17.52 -8.76 10.06
C SER A 3 -17.43 -8.27 8.61
N LEU A 4 -16.92 -7.05 8.41
CA LEU A 4 -16.57 -6.53 7.08
C LEU A 4 -15.13 -6.91 6.68
N ALA A 5 -14.41 -7.66 7.52
CA ALA A 5 -13.00 -7.96 7.34
C ALA A 5 -12.69 -8.76 6.06
N THR A 6 -13.65 -9.50 5.51
CA THR A 6 -13.52 -10.26 4.25
C THR A 6 -14.15 -9.56 3.06
N ASN A 7 -14.67 -8.34 3.23
CA ASN A 7 -15.32 -7.62 2.16
C ASN A 7 -14.27 -7.11 1.15
N GLN A 8 -14.33 -7.60 -0.09
CA GLN A 8 -13.39 -7.21 -1.13
C GLN A 8 -13.50 -5.73 -1.52
N ASP A 9 -14.70 -5.15 -1.44
CA ASP A 9 -14.90 -3.72 -1.69
C ASP A 9 -14.23 -2.86 -0.61
N PHE A 10 -14.08 -3.39 0.61
CA PHE A 10 -13.36 -2.69 1.68
C PHE A 10 -11.88 -2.50 1.32
N VAL A 11 -11.18 -3.58 0.96
CA VAL A 11 -9.77 -3.51 0.54
C VAL A 11 -9.61 -2.69 -0.74
N LYS A 12 -10.50 -2.88 -1.71
CA LYS A 12 -10.47 -2.15 -2.98
C LYS A 12 -10.65 -0.64 -2.77
N ALA A 13 -11.59 -0.22 -1.90
CA ALA A 13 -11.81 1.18 -1.61
C ALA A 13 -10.63 1.85 -0.92
N LEU A 14 -9.91 1.13 -0.04
CA LEU A 14 -8.68 1.64 0.58
C LEU A 14 -7.54 1.81 -0.44
N LEU A 15 -7.41 0.89 -1.40
CA LEU A 15 -6.34 0.92 -2.39
C LEU A 15 -6.59 1.95 -3.51
N TYR A 16 -7.82 2.02 -4.05
CA TYR A 16 -8.13 2.79 -5.26
C TYR A 16 -9.20 3.89 -5.08
N GLY A 17 -9.79 3.99 -3.89
CA GLY A 17 -10.90 4.88 -3.60
C GLY A 17 -12.26 4.26 -3.94
N GLY A 18 -13.31 5.03 -3.68
CA GLY A 18 -14.71 4.61 -3.82
C GLY A 18 -15.41 4.49 -2.47
N LYS A 19 -16.50 3.70 -2.45
CA LYS A 19 -17.34 3.52 -1.27
C LYS A 19 -16.76 2.47 -0.34
N LEU A 20 -16.29 2.91 0.81
CA LEU A 20 -15.86 2.07 1.91
C LEU A 20 -17.09 1.70 2.77
N PRO A 21 -17.52 0.43 2.82
CA PRO A 21 -18.59 0.00 3.72
C PRO A 21 -18.16 0.26 5.16
N SER A 22 -18.98 0.95 5.94
CA SER A 22 -18.63 1.27 7.33
C SER A 22 -19.84 1.21 8.25
N TYR A 23 -19.58 0.73 9.46
CA TYR A 23 -20.54 0.80 10.56
C TYR A 23 -20.36 2.12 11.30
N LYS A 24 -21.47 2.83 11.53
CA LYS A 24 -21.46 4.12 12.23
C LYS A 24 -22.35 4.04 13.46
N CYS A 25 -21.82 4.40 14.61
CA CYS A 25 -22.61 4.58 15.82
C CYS A 25 -23.59 5.75 15.61
N THR A 26 -24.87 5.57 15.95
CA THR A 26 -25.90 6.61 15.78
C THR A 26 -26.23 7.34 17.07
N ASP A 27 -25.69 6.89 18.19
CA ASP A 27 -26.01 7.36 19.55
C ASP A 27 -24.81 7.99 20.26
N SER A 28 -23.91 8.65 19.51
CA SER A 28 -22.70 9.31 20.00
C SER A 28 -22.93 10.32 21.14
N ASN A 29 -24.15 10.83 21.26
CA ASN A 29 -24.57 11.85 22.24
C ASN A 29 -25.11 11.27 23.56
N LYS A 30 -25.11 9.95 23.73
CA LYS A 30 -25.56 9.27 24.96
C LYS A 30 -24.38 8.94 25.89
N PRO A 31 -24.62 8.80 27.22
CA PRO A 31 -23.57 8.45 28.18
C PRO A 31 -22.94 7.08 27.91
N MET A 32 -23.74 6.13 27.39
CA MET A 32 -23.26 4.85 26.86
C MET A 32 -23.25 4.97 25.33
N LYS A 33 -22.05 4.99 24.74
CA LYS A 33 -21.85 5.27 23.32
C LYS A 33 -21.84 3.98 22.50
N CYS A 34 -22.35 4.05 21.26
CA CYS A 34 -22.32 2.98 20.27
C CYS A 34 -23.16 1.73 20.60
N VAL A 35 -24.32 1.93 21.24
CA VAL A 35 -25.30 0.85 21.47
C VAL A 35 -26.19 0.68 20.22
N ALA A 36 -26.41 1.76 19.47
CA ALA A 36 -27.12 1.74 18.19
C ALA A 36 -26.15 1.92 17.00
N ILE A 37 -26.22 1.00 16.03
CA ILE A 37 -25.32 0.95 14.87
C ILE A 37 -26.10 1.09 13.57
N ASN A 38 -25.71 2.02 12.72
CA ASN A 38 -26.13 2.07 11.32
C ASN A 38 -25.23 1.13 10.49
N VAL A 39 -25.86 0.12 9.90
CA VAL A 39 -25.20 -0.93 9.10
C VAL A 39 -25.20 -0.65 7.59
N LYS A 40 -25.89 0.41 7.13
CA LYS A 40 -25.96 0.82 5.72
C LYS A 40 -25.07 2.03 5.42
N GLY A 41 -24.12 2.32 6.31
CA GLY A 41 -23.19 3.43 6.13
C GLY A 41 -22.11 3.12 5.09
N SER A 42 -21.70 4.15 4.36
CA SER A 42 -20.49 4.13 3.55
C SER A 42 -19.72 5.42 3.77
N GLN A 43 -18.40 5.33 3.80
CA GLN A 43 -17.51 6.48 3.66
C GLN A 43 -17.03 6.52 2.21
N GLU A 44 -16.72 7.70 1.70
CA GLU A 44 -16.17 7.87 0.36
C GLU A 44 -14.71 8.25 0.47
N ILE A 45 -13.86 7.48 -0.20
CA ILE A 45 -12.43 7.77 -0.33
C ILE A 45 -12.23 8.27 -1.75
N SER A 46 -11.73 9.49 -1.90
CA SER A 46 -11.38 9.99 -3.23
C SER A 46 -10.24 9.16 -3.81
N SER A 47 -10.20 8.96 -5.13
CA SER A 47 -9.10 8.20 -5.74
C SER A 47 -7.73 8.84 -5.50
N LYS A 48 -7.66 10.18 -5.36
CA LYS A 48 -6.43 10.90 -4.97
C LYS A 48 -5.95 10.51 -3.58
N ASP A 49 -6.89 10.34 -2.64
CA ASP A 49 -6.58 10.00 -1.25
C ASP A 49 -6.46 8.49 -1.05
N ALA A 50 -6.62 7.70 -2.11
CA ALA A 50 -6.42 6.27 -2.06
C ALA A 50 -4.94 5.90 -1.97
N LEU A 51 -4.65 4.76 -1.35
CA LEU A 51 -3.27 4.41 -0.99
C LEU A 51 -2.35 4.27 -2.21
N VAL A 52 -2.84 3.73 -3.32
CA VAL A 52 -2.04 3.57 -4.55
C VAL A 52 -1.60 4.94 -5.10
N SER A 53 -2.51 5.91 -5.16
CA SER A 53 -2.21 7.26 -5.65
C SER A 53 -1.26 8.01 -4.71
N GLN A 54 -1.44 7.88 -3.40
CA GLN A 54 -0.52 8.48 -2.43
C GLN A 54 0.88 7.87 -2.54
N VAL A 55 0.99 6.54 -2.60
CA VAL A 55 2.27 5.85 -2.77
C VAL A 55 2.95 6.26 -4.07
N GLN A 56 2.21 6.31 -5.19
CA GLN A 56 2.77 6.72 -6.48
C GLN A 56 3.35 8.13 -6.42
N ALA A 57 2.65 9.07 -5.81
CA ALA A 57 3.13 10.44 -5.63
C ALA A 57 4.40 10.51 -4.76
N ILE A 58 4.46 9.71 -3.69
CA ILE A 58 5.64 9.66 -2.81
C ILE A 58 6.83 9.04 -3.56
N LEU A 59 6.65 7.92 -4.27
CA LEU A 59 7.73 7.28 -5.04
C LEU A 59 8.28 8.22 -6.11
N GLN A 60 7.41 8.95 -6.80
CA GLN A 60 7.80 9.97 -7.77
C GLN A 60 8.60 11.11 -7.10
N GLY A 61 8.14 11.58 -5.94
CA GLY A 61 8.88 12.58 -5.17
C GLY A 61 10.25 12.10 -4.67
N VAL A 62 10.39 10.82 -4.32
CA VAL A 62 11.70 10.21 -3.98
C VAL A 62 12.61 10.25 -5.20
N TYR A 63 12.11 9.84 -6.37
CA TYR A 63 12.87 9.88 -7.63
C TYR A 63 13.38 11.29 -7.96
N GLU A 64 12.50 12.30 -7.89
CA GLU A 64 12.85 13.69 -8.19
C GLU A 64 13.86 14.28 -7.20
N ASN A 65 13.71 13.97 -5.92
CA ASN A 65 14.65 14.42 -4.89
C ASN A 65 16.03 13.78 -5.07
N ILE A 66 16.11 12.48 -5.37
CA ILE A 66 17.40 11.84 -5.66
C ILE A 66 18.05 12.43 -6.91
N LYS A 67 17.27 12.63 -7.98
CA LYS A 67 17.76 13.20 -9.24
C LYS A 67 18.32 14.63 -9.06
N SER A 68 17.66 15.44 -8.24
CA SER A 68 18.05 16.83 -7.98
C SER A 68 19.06 17.00 -6.85
N GLY A 69 19.43 15.93 -6.13
CA GLY A 69 20.28 16.01 -4.93
C GLY A 69 19.57 16.65 -3.73
N THR A 70 18.25 16.71 -3.73
CA THR A 70 17.42 17.27 -2.65
C THR A 70 17.20 16.21 -1.56
N ALA A 71 17.17 16.63 -0.29
CA ALA A 71 16.91 15.73 0.82
C ALA A 71 15.48 15.17 0.80
N LEU A 72 15.31 13.90 1.18
CA LEU A 72 14.00 13.27 1.29
C LEU A 72 13.18 13.85 2.44
N THR A 73 11.88 14.02 2.21
CA THR A 73 10.92 14.45 3.25
C THR A 73 10.72 13.33 4.29
N PRO A 74 10.22 13.64 5.50
CA PRO A 74 9.92 12.61 6.50
C PRO A 74 8.96 11.53 6.01
N GLN A 75 7.95 11.92 5.22
CA GLN A 75 6.99 10.98 4.64
C GLN A 75 7.64 10.05 3.60
N GLN A 76 8.55 10.60 2.77
CA GLN A 76 9.32 9.81 1.82
C GLN A 76 10.24 8.82 2.55
N LYS A 77 10.95 9.26 3.60
CA LYS A 77 11.80 8.38 4.42
C LYS A 77 10.99 7.26 5.07
N GLY A 78 9.87 7.60 5.71
CA GLY A 78 8.98 6.62 6.34
C GLY A 78 8.45 5.59 5.35
N LEU A 79 8.09 6.00 4.12
CA LEU A 79 7.71 5.04 3.08
C LEU A 79 8.88 4.11 2.75
N ILE A 80 10.10 4.64 2.56
CA ILE A 80 11.28 3.83 2.27
C ILE A 80 11.57 2.83 3.40
N GLU A 81 11.47 3.24 4.65
CA GLU A 81 11.67 2.39 5.83
C GLU A 81 10.62 1.27 5.96
N LEU A 82 9.38 1.55 5.57
CA LEU A 82 8.30 0.57 5.56
C LEU A 82 8.35 -0.36 4.33
N THR A 83 9.02 0.07 3.27
CA THR A 83 9.26 -0.76 2.08
C THR A 83 10.57 -1.54 2.18
N GLN A 84 10.70 -2.60 1.40
CA GLN A 84 11.96 -3.34 1.33
C GLN A 84 13.08 -2.48 0.71
N PRO A 85 14.36 -2.65 1.10
CA PRO A 85 15.50 -1.91 0.56
C PRO A 85 15.59 -1.92 -0.98
N SER A 86 15.04 -2.95 -1.61
CA SER A 86 14.99 -3.12 -3.06
C SER A 86 14.19 -2.03 -3.79
N VAL A 87 13.14 -1.47 -3.19
CA VAL A 87 12.34 -0.38 -3.79
C VAL A 87 13.18 0.89 -3.87
N PHE A 88 13.87 1.23 -2.78
CA PHE A 88 14.76 2.38 -2.75
C PHE A 88 15.92 2.23 -3.74
N GLN A 89 16.53 1.05 -3.81
CA GLN A 89 17.61 0.76 -4.76
C GLN A 89 17.14 0.93 -6.20
N LEU A 90 15.95 0.42 -6.53
CA LEU A 90 15.35 0.54 -7.86
C LEU A 90 15.14 2.02 -8.24
N ILE A 91 14.53 2.81 -7.35
CA ILE A 91 14.24 4.23 -7.60
C ILE A 91 15.55 5.03 -7.70
N SER A 92 16.51 4.75 -6.83
CA SER A 92 17.83 5.39 -6.85
C SER A 92 18.57 5.11 -8.17
N ALA A 93 18.57 3.86 -8.63
CA ALA A 93 19.18 3.48 -9.90
C ALA A 93 18.48 4.15 -11.10
N SER A 94 17.15 4.24 -11.08
CA SER A 94 16.36 4.97 -12.07
C SER A 94 16.68 6.46 -12.10
N ALA A 95 16.83 7.09 -10.93
CA ALA A 95 17.13 8.51 -10.80
C ALA A 95 18.54 8.84 -11.31
N GLN A 96 19.55 8.03 -10.93
CA GLN A 96 20.93 8.19 -11.41
C GLN A 96 21.06 8.05 -12.93
N GLN A 97 20.24 7.20 -13.55
CA GLN A 97 20.23 6.99 -15.00
C GLN A 97 19.31 7.97 -15.74
N ASN A 98 18.54 8.80 -15.03
CA ASN A 98 17.55 9.70 -15.61
C ASN A 98 16.51 9.02 -16.52
N ILE A 99 16.14 7.77 -16.23
CA ILE A 99 15.23 6.95 -17.06
C ILE A 99 13.79 6.88 -16.53
N GLY A 100 13.47 7.65 -15.48
CA GLY A 100 12.18 7.55 -14.77
C GLY A 100 11.99 6.24 -14.00
N ILE A 101 10.93 6.15 -13.21
CA ILE A 101 10.49 4.89 -12.59
C ILE A 101 9.69 4.12 -13.65
N GLN A 102 10.23 2.99 -14.10
CA GLN A 102 9.53 2.10 -15.03
C GLN A 102 8.33 1.47 -14.31
N SER A 103 7.21 1.26 -15.01
CA SER A 103 6.00 0.65 -14.42
C SER A 103 5.64 1.24 -13.04
N SER A 104 5.70 2.57 -12.93
CA SER A 104 5.58 3.29 -11.65
C SER A 104 4.25 3.02 -10.96
N TYR A 105 3.19 2.85 -11.75
CA TYR A 105 1.86 2.52 -11.24
C TYR A 105 1.81 1.09 -10.67
N GLU A 106 2.34 0.09 -11.39
CA GLU A 106 2.37 -1.30 -10.92
C GLU A 106 3.26 -1.46 -9.68
N LEU A 107 4.37 -0.73 -9.63
CA LEU A 107 5.22 -0.66 -8.44
C LEU A 107 4.47 -0.02 -7.26
N ALA A 108 3.81 1.11 -7.49
CA ALA A 108 3.02 1.79 -6.46
C ALA A 108 1.86 0.91 -5.96
N GLN A 109 1.17 0.23 -6.87
CA GLN A 109 0.11 -0.72 -6.55
C GLN A 109 0.62 -1.85 -5.66
N SER A 110 1.78 -2.40 -6.00
CA SER A 110 2.41 -3.48 -5.24
C SER A 110 2.87 -3.03 -3.85
N VAL A 111 3.52 -1.88 -3.76
CA VAL A 111 3.94 -1.26 -2.49
C VAL A 111 2.72 -0.95 -1.61
N ALA A 112 1.68 -0.33 -2.16
CA ALA A 112 0.45 -0.01 -1.44
C ALA A 112 -0.25 -1.26 -0.92
N THR A 113 -0.33 -2.32 -1.72
CA THR A 113 -0.95 -3.59 -1.32
C THR A 113 -0.17 -4.22 -0.15
N ASP A 114 1.16 -4.21 -0.21
CA ASP A 114 2.02 -4.76 0.84
C ASP A 114 1.90 -3.98 2.14
N LEU A 115 1.93 -2.64 2.07
CA LEU A 115 1.72 -1.77 3.23
C LEU A 115 0.34 -1.98 3.88
N LEU A 116 -0.71 -2.10 3.06
CA LEU A 116 -2.05 -2.37 3.57
C LEU A 116 -2.12 -3.74 4.26
N ALA A 117 -1.50 -4.77 3.66
CA ALA A 117 -1.46 -6.10 4.25
C ALA A 117 -0.75 -6.12 5.61
N GLN A 118 0.41 -5.45 5.69
CA GLN A 118 1.16 -5.28 6.94
C GLN A 118 0.34 -4.53 7.99
N TYR A 119 -0.31 -3.43 7.60
CA TYR A 119 -1.16 -2.65 8.51
C TYR A 119 -2.33 -3.48 9.07
N LEU A 120 -3.02 -4.23 8.22
CA LEU A 120 -4.13 -5.09 8.62
C LEU A 120 -3.65 -6.20 9.57
N ALA A 121 -2.49 -6.81 9.30
CA ALA A 121 -1.92 -7.85 10.16
C ALA A 121 -1.59 -7.30 11.56
N ASN A 122 -0.87 -6.17 11.62
CA ASN A 122 -0.51 -5.51 12.87
C ASN A 122 -1.76 -5.07 13.64
N SER A 123 -2.79 -4.58 12.94
CA SER A 123 -4.05 -4.17 13.57
C SER A 123 -4.76 -5.36 14.22
N LEU A 124 -4.80 -6.53 13.57
CA LEU A 124 -5.40 -7.73 14.14
C LEU A 124 -4.62 -8.25 15.35
N GLU A 125 -3.29 -8.16 15.34
CA GLU A 125 -2.45 -8.51 16.48
C GLU A 125 -2.75 -7.63 17.71
N VAL A 126 -2.81 -6.31 17.50
CA VAL A 126 -3.16 -5.35 18.56
C VAL A 126 -4.56 -5.64 19.12
N ILE A 127 -5.53 -5.95 18.26
CA ILE A 127 -6.89 -6.32 18.69
C ILE A 127 -6.85 -7.57 19.56
N ARG A 128 -6.14 -8.63 19.14
CA ARG A 128 -6.02 -9.86 19.95
C ARG A 128 -5.37 -9.62 21.29
N ALA A 129 -4.26 -8.89 21.32
CA ALA A 129 -3.55 -8.55 22.55
C ALA A 129 -4.46 -7.76 23.51
N SER A 130 -5.30 -6.87 22.97
CA SER A 130 -6.24 -6.07 23.76
C SER A 130 -7.41 -6.87 24.35
N LEU A 131 -7.74 -8.01 23.74
CA LEU A 131 -8.81 -8.92 24.19
C LEU A 131 -8.29 -9.99 25.16
N ALA A 132 -6.99 -10.30 25.12
CA ALA A 132 -6.38 -11.26 26.03
C ALA A 132 -6.62 -10.85 27.50
N GLY A 133 -7.24 -11.74 28.27
CA GLY A 133 -7.51 -11.52 29.70
C GLY A 133 -8.75 -10.67 30.01
N ARG A 134 -9.57 -10.30 29.02
CA ARG A 134 -10.89 -9.69 29.28
C ARG A 134 -11.98 -10.76 29.38
N ASP A 135 -12.83 -10.65 30.39
CA ASP A 135 -14.09 -11.40 30.45
C ASP A 135 -15.11 -10.75 29.52
N ILE A 136 -15.46 -11.45 28.43
CA ILE A 136 -16.39 -10.97 27.39
C ILE A 136 -17.72 -11.75 27.41
N GLY A 137 -17.87 -12.70 28.33
CA GLY A 137 -19.02 -13.59 28.43
C GLY A 137 -19.05 -14.67 27.34
N ASN A 138 -19.25 -15.92 27.76
CA ASN A 138 -19.07 -17.14 26.95
C ASN A 138 -19.72 -17.12 25.54
N ALA A 139 -20.93 -16.58 25.39
CA ALA A 139 -21.65 -16.62 24.11
C ALA A 139 -21.20 -15.56 23.08
N HIS A 140 -20.62 -14.45 23.55
CA HIS A 140 -20.12 -13.36 22.68
C HIS A 140 -18.65 -13.55 22.32
N GLU A 141 -17.91 -14.19 23.22
CA GLU A 141 -16.50 -14.52 23.09
C GLU A 141 -16.23 -15.44 21.88
N GLU A 142 -16.96 -16.56 21.75
CA GLU A 142 -16.76 -17.51 20.65
C GLU A 142 -16.97 -16.86 19.28
N LYS A 143 -18.04 -16.07 19.12
CA LYS A 143 -18.37 -15.39 17.86
C LYS A 143 -17.32 -14.32 17.52
N LEU A 144 -16.81 -13.60 18.51
CA LEU A 144 -15.76 -12.61 18.33
C LEU A 144 -14.46 -13.28 17.86
N PHE A 145 -14.00 -14.32 18.57
CA PHE A 145 -12.78 -15.03 18.20
C PHE A 145 -12.87 -15.71 16.85
N LYS A 146 -14.01 -16.30 16.50
CA LYS A 146 -14.23 -16.85 15.15
C LYS A 146 -14.12 -15.77 14.07
N ASN A 147 -14.71 -14.60 14.27
CA ASN A 147 -14.60 -13.50 13.32
C ASN A 147 -13.15 -12.98 13.19
N LEU A 148 -12.40 -12.93 14.29
CA LEU A 148 -10.98 -12.56 14.28
C LEU A 148 -10.12 -13.61 13.58
N GLN A 149 -10.43 -14.88 13.74
CA GLN A 149 -9.74 -15.97 13.02
C GLN A 149 -9.99 -15.86 11.51
N VAL A 150 -11.23 -15.63 11.08
CA VAL A 150 -11.57 -15.44 9.66
C VAL A 150 -10.87 -14.20 9.09
N ALA A 151 -10.87 -13.09 9.83
CA ALA A 151 -10.17 -11.88 9.43
C ALA A 151 -8.66 -12.12 9.27
N GLN A 152 -8.05 -12.87 10.19
CA GLN A 152 -6.64 -13.22 10.11
C GLN A 152 -6.34 -14.08 8.90
N GLN A 153 -7.12 -15.12 8.66
CA GLN A 153 -6.90 -15.98 7.51
C GLN A 153 -7.03 -15.20 6.18
N PHE A 154 -7.96 -14.26 6.12
CA PHE A 154 -8.06 -13.34 4.99
C PHE A 154 -6.79 -12.48 4.84
N VAL A 155 -6.32 -11.87 5.92
CA VAL A 155 -5.11 -11.03 5.91
C VAL A 155 -3.86 -11.84 5.58
N ASP A 156 -3.72 -13.07 6.08
CA ASP A 156 -2.59 -13.95 5.79
C ASP A 156 -2.53 -14.30 4.29
N ASN A 157 -3.69 -14.66 3.72
CA ASN A 157 -3.81 -14.94 2.28
C ASN A 157 -3.51 -13.68 1.46
N PHE A 158 -4.08 -12.53 1.85
CA PHE A 158 -3.86 -11.26 1.18
C PHE A 158 -2.38 -10.82 1.25
N ASN A 159 -1.71 -11.02 2.39
CA ASN A 159 -0.30 -10.71 2.59
C ASN A 159 0.59 -11.61 1.73
N SER A 160 0.31 -12.93 1.71
CA SER A 160 1.02 -13.88 0.84
C SER A 160 0.91 -13.50 -0.63
N GLU A 161 -0.31 -13.22 -1.11
CA GLU A 161 -0.55 -12.80 -2.49
C GLU A 161 0.12 -11.44 -2.79
N SER A 162 0.02 -10.50 -1.87
CA SER A 162 0.63 -9.17 -1.99
C SER A 162 2.14 -9.25 -2.14
N ARG A 163 2.81 -10.06 -1.32
CA ARG A 163 4.26 -10.28 -1.42
C ARG A 163 4.66 -10.92 -2.75
N ALA A 164 3.87 -11.88 -3.25
CA ALA A 164 4.12 -12.49 -4.54
C ALA A 164 4.02 -11.47 -5.69
N ARG A 165 2.96 -10.65 -5.68
CA ARG A 165 2.76 -9.56 -6.66
C ARG A 165 3.88 -8.52 -6.57
N PHE A 166 4.29 -8.15 -5.37
CA PHE A 166 5.39 -7.22 -5.13
C PHE A 166 6.72 -7.73 -5.67
N ASN A 167 7.09 -8.98 -5.37
CA ASN A 167 8.31 -9.58 -5.89
C ASN A 167 8.29 -9.64 -7.43
N ALA A 168 7.15 -10.00 -8.02
CA ALA A 168 6.98 -9.99 -9.47
C ALA A 168 7.15 -8.58 -10.07
N ALA A 169 6.52 -7.57 -9.49
CA ALA A 169 6.64 -6.18 -9.95
C ALA A 169 8.08 -5.66 -9.86
N LEU A 170 8.81 -6.03 -8.80
CA LEU A 170 10.22 -5.70 -8.64
C LEU A 170 11.10 -6.39 -9.70
N THR A 171 10.91 -7.69 -9.92
CA THR A 171 11.64 -8.43 -10.97
C THR A 171 11.36 -7.88 -12.36
N THR A 172 10.09 -7.59 -12.68
CA THR A 172 9.71 -6.95 -13.95
C THR A 172 10.41 -5.61 -14.11
N ASN A 173 10.42 -4.78 -13.06
CA ASN A 173 11.10 -3.49 -13.08
C ASN A 173 12.61 -3.62 -13.36
N GLN A 174 13.28 -4.56 -12.71
CA GLN A 174 14.70 -4.84 -12.92
C GLN A 174 14.97 -5.32 -14.36
N LEU A 175 14.13 -6.21 -14.89
CA LEU A 175 14.23 -6.68 -16.28
C LEU A 175 14.05 -5.53 -17.28
N VAL A 176 13.06 -4.67 -17.07
CA VAL A 176 12.83 -3.48 -17.91
C VAL A 176 14.03 -2.54 -17.85
N GLN A 177 14.57 -2.23 -16.66
CA GLN A 177 15.78 -1.41 -16.54
C GLN A 177 16.98 -2.01 -17.27
N ASN A 178 17.19 -3.32 -17.17
CA ASN A 178 18.28 -4.00 -17.88
C ASN A 178 18.10 -3.94 -19.40
N ASN A 179 16.88 -4.15 -19.89
CA ASN A 179 16.56 -4.07 -21.32
C ASN A 179 16.74 -2.64 -21.85
N VAL A 180 16.30 -1.62 -21.11
CA VAL A 180 16.51 -0.21 -21.45
C VAL A 180 18.01 0.09 -21.53
N LYS A 181 18.80 -0.34 -20.54
CA LYS A 181 20.25 -0.15 -20.55
C LYS A 181 20.92 -0.83 -21.75
N GLN A 182 20.52 -2.06 -22.09
CA GLN A 182 21.03 -2.76 -23.27
C GLN A 182 20.66 -2.04 -24.57
N ALA A 183 19.40 -1.61 -24.71
CA ALA A 183 18.94 -0.86 -25.87
C ALA A 183 19.73 0.46 -26.02
N LEU A 184 19.92 1.22 -24.94
CA LEU A 184 20.72 2.44 -24.93
C LEU A 184 22.19 2.19 -25.32
N ASN A 185 22.75 1.05 -24.91
CA ASN A 185 24.11 0.66 -25.27
C ASN A 185 24.24 0.25 -26.75
N ALA A 186 23.18 -0.30 -27.34
CA ALA A 186 23.12 -0.69 -28.74
C ALA A 186 22.86 0.48 -29.71
N LEU A 187 22.45 1.65 -29.20
CA LEU A 187 22.31 2.86 -30.01
C LEU A 187 23.67 3.33 -30.56
N ASN A 188 23.68 3.78 -31.81
CA ASN A 188 24.82 4.50 -32.40
C ASN A 188 25.18 5.72 -31.52
N PRO A 189 26.48 6.04 -31.32
CA PRO A 189 26.93 7.18 -30.52
C PRO A 189 26.22 8.52 -30.81
N ILE A 190 25.80 8.78 -32.05
CA ILE A 190 25.02 9.99 -32.42
C ILE A 190 23.63 9.99 -31.76
N LEU A 191 22.93 8.86 -31.77
CA LEU A 191 21.61 8.73 -31.15
C LEU A 191 21.69 8.74 -29.62
N ARG A 192 22.81 8.28 -29.05
CA ARG A 192 23.07 8.37 -27.60
C ARG A 192 23.21 9.82 -27.13
N GLN A 193 23.93 10.66 -27.88
CA GLN A 193 24.07 12.09 -27.58
C GLN A 193 22.73 12.83 -27.64
N SER A 194 21.88 12.54 -28.64
CA SER A 194 20.56 13.18 -28.77
C SER A 194 19.61 12.80 -27.63
N TYR A 195 19.69 11.56 -27.13
CA TYR A 195 18.88 11.11 -25.98
C TYR A 195 19.32 11.75 -24.66
N THR A 196 20.63 11.89 -24.44
CA THR A 196 21.16 12.57 -23.24
C THR A 196 21.03 14.10 -23.31
N GLY A 197 20.95 14.68 -24.51
CA GLY A 197 20.90 16.12 -24.76
C GLY A 197 19.51 16.75 -24.72
N GLY A 198 18.44 15.95 -24.62
CA GLY A 198 17.06 16.46 -24.41
C GLY A 198 16.75 16.83 -22.96
N ALA A 199 17.71 16.68 -22.05
CA ALA A 199 17.64 17.12 -20.67
C ALA A 199 18.38 18.46 -20.53
N GLN A 200 17.77 19.54 -21.00
CA GLN A 200 18.06 20.91 -20.56
C GLN A 200 16.83 21.46 -19.84
#